data_AF-A0A317Z6N6-F1
#
_entry.id   AF-A0A317Z6N6-F1
#
_cell.length_a   1.000
_cell.length_b   1.000
_cell.length_c   1.000
_cell.angle_alpha   90.00
_cell.angle_beta   90.00
_cell.angle_gamma   90.00
#
_symmetry.space_group_name_H-M   'P 1'
#
loop_
_entity.id
_entity.type
_entity.pdbx_description
1 polymer ?
#
loop_
_entity_poly.entity_id
_entity_poly.type
_entity_poly.pdbx_seq_one_letter_code
_entity_poly.pdbx_strand_id
1 'polypeptide(L)'
;MNKRKTSRFTYFIMSVSIIAIFVSGCYLYYQFKHLNEEDALTIQDRKQQRQAHTAEKSQEIKPLETIVDQQNPVFNTIDRYLESVQFNGTIAVFENGHLKMDKGYGYQDFEKQKKNSPNTVYLI
;
A
#
# COMPACT_ATOMS: atom_id res chain seq x y z
N MET A 1 -21.47 57.92 21.65
CA MET A 1 -21.67 56.72 20.81
C MET A 1 -21.17 57.03 19.40
N ASN A 2 -19.90 56.74 19.10
CA ASN A 2 -19.25 57.18 17.85
C ASN A 2 -19.70 56.30 16.66
N LYS A 3 -20.60 56.85 15.84
CA LYS A 3 -20.98 56.25 14.55
C LYS A 3 -19.84 56.52 13.54
N ARG A 4 -18.98 55.52 13.32
CA ARG A 4 -17.91 55.58 12.30
C ARG A 4 -18.55 55.74 10.92
N LYS A 5 -18.32 56.88 10.25
CA LYS A 5 -18.68 57.07 8.83
C LYS A 5 -17.77 56.15 7.99
N THR A 6 -18.33 55.09 7.43
CA THR A 6 -17.65 54.21 6.47
C THR A 6 -17.53 54.95 5.13
N SER A 7 -16.31 55.08 4.62
CA SER A 7 -16.05 55.74 3.34
C SER A 7 -16.23 54.75 2.18
N ARG A 8 -16.43 55.25 0.96
CA ARG A 8 -16.53 54.39 -0.25
C ARG A 8 -15.32 53.45 -0.41
N PHE A 9 -14.17 53.83 0.14
CA PHE A 9 -12.95 53.04 0.15
C PHE A 9 -13.06 51.77 1.01
N THR A 10 -13.81 51.79 2.13
CA THR A 10 -13.97 50.59 2.97
C THR A 10 -14.79 49.51 2.26
N TYR A 11 -15.77 49.90 1.45
CA TYR A 11 -16.54 48.95 0.63
C TYR A 11 -15.71 48.34 -0.50
N PHE A 12 -14.78 49.12 -1.07
CA PHE A 12 -13.85 48.61 -2.07
C PHE A 12 -12.92 47.53 -1.48
N ILE A 13 -12.35 47.78 -0.29
CA ILE A 13 -11.51 46.78 0.41
C ILE A 13 -12.32 45.52 0.75
N MET A 14 -13.54 45.67 1.28
CA MET A 14 -14.40 44.53 1.60
C MET A 14 -14.73 43.68 0.35
N SER A 15 -14.99 44.32 -0.79
CA SER A 15 -15.23 43.64 -2.07
C SER A 15 -14.03 42.81 -2.53
N VAL A 16 -12.82 43.38 -2.46
CA VAL A 16 -11.59 42.68 -2.86
C VAL A 16 -11.32 41.47 -1.96
N SER A 17 -11.52 41.62 -0.65
CA SER A 17 -11.33 40.50 0.31
C SER A 17 -12.30 39.34 0.04
N ILE A 18 -13.56 39.62 -0.30
CA ILE A 18 -14.54 38.59 -0.64
C ILE A 18 -14.12 37.84 -1.91
N ILE A 19 -13.66 38.55 -2.92
CA ILE A 19 -13.19 37.93 -4.18
C ILE A 19 -11.97 37.03 -3.91
N ALA A 20 -11.02 37.48 -3.10
CA ALA A 20 -9.85 36.68 -2.75
C ALA A 20 -10.22 35.36 -2.03
N ILE A 21 -11.21 35.40 -1.12
CA ILE A 21 -11.72 34.21 -0.43
C ILE A 21 -12.37 33.24 -1.43
N PHE A 22 -13.16 33.74 -2.38
CA PHE A 22 -13.78 32.90 -3.41
C PHE A 22 -12.75 32.23 -4.30
N VAL A 23 -11.74 32.97 -4.77
CA VAL A 23 -10.66 32.41 -5.61
C VAL A 23 -9.88 31.35 -4.86
N SER A 24 -9.53 31.60 -3.59
CA SER A 24 -8.83 30.63 -2.75
C SER A 24 -9.67 29.39 -2.48
N GLY A 25 -10.97 29.55 -2.22
CA GLY A 25 -11.90 28.44 -2.01
C GLY A 25 -12.06 27.59 -3.27
N CYS A 26 -12.20 28.21 -4.44
CA CYS A 26 -12.22 27.50 -5.71
C CYS A 26 -10.91 26.74 -5.96
N TYR A 27 -9.75 27.35 -5.70
CA TYR A 27 -8.46 26.70 -5.85
C TYR A 27 -8.32 25.46 -4.96
N LEU A 28 -8.69 25.57 -3.68
CA LEU A 28 -8.67 24.43 -2.74
C LEU A 28 -9.66 23.33 -3.15
N TYR A 29 -10.85 23.69 -3.64
CA TYR A 29 -11.83 22.74 -4.16
C TYR A 29 -11.29 21.97 -5.38
N TYR A 30 -10.65 22.66 -6.32
CA TYR A 30 -10.03 22.03 -7.49
C TYR A 30 -8.92 21.06 -7.10
N GLN A 31 -8.03 21.44 -6.17
CA GLN A 31 -6.98 20.55 -5.65
C GLN A 31 -7.56 19.32 -4.96
N PHE A 32 -8.55 19.51 -4.07
CA PHE A 32 -9.17 18.40 -3.35
C PHE A 32 -9.91 17.44 -4.26
N LYS A 33 -10.53 17.93 -5.35
CA LYS A 33 -11.22 17.09 -6.33
C LYS A 33 -10.25 16.22 -7.12
N HIS A 34 -9.09 16.75 -7.53
CA HIS A 34 -8.11 16.02 -8.33
C HIS A 34 -7.49 14.82 -7.57
N LEU A 35 -7.34 14.93 -6.24
CA LEU A 35 -6.88 13.82 -5.40
C LEU A 35 -7.87 12.64 -5.36
N ASN A 36 -9.18 12.93 -5.38
CA ASN A 36 -10.21 11.88 -5.31
C ASN A 36 -10.45 11.15 -6.65
N GLU A 37 -10.14 11.79 -7.78
CA GLU A 37 -10.29 11.19 -9.12
C GLU A 37 -9.20 10.13 -9.42
N GLU A 38 -7.98 10.28 -8.88
CA GLU A 38 -6.91 9.27 -9.01
C GLU A 38 -7.23 7.99 -8.22
N ASP A 39 -7.82 8.11 -7.02
CA ASP A 39 -8.25 6.96 -6.22
C ASP A 39 -9.38 6.16 -6.91
N ALA A 40 -10.31 6.85 -7.57
CA ALA A 40 -11.47 6.22 -8.21
C ALA A 40 -11.07 5.37 -9.44
N LEU A 41 -10.16 5.87 -10.27
CA LEU A 41 -9.64 5.16 -11.45
C LEU A 41 -8.87 3.89 -11.03
N THR A 42 -8.05 4.00 -9.98
CA THR A 42 -7.26 2.88 -9.45
C THR A 42 -8.13 1.75 -8.89
N ILE A 43 -9.30 2.07 -8.30
CA ILE A 43 -10.24 1.07 -7.77
C ILE A 43 -10.99 0.36 -8.90
N GLN A 44 -11.32 1.07 -9.98
CA GLN A 44 -12.05 0.50 -11.12
C GLN A 44 -11.17 -0.48 -11.91
N ASP A 45 -9.91 -0.14 -12.16
CA ASP A 45 -8.95 -1.03 -12.82
C ASP A 45 -8.72 -2.33 -12.02
N ARG A 46 -8.59 -2.23 -10.69
CA ARG A 46 -8.49 -3.42 -9.81
C ARG A 46 -9.73 -4.32 -9.88
N LYS A 47 -10.93 -3.75 -9.99
CA LYS A 47 -12.18 -4.53 -10.11
C LYS A 47 -12.26 -5.26 -11.45
N GLN A 48 -11.83 -4.61 -12.52
CA GLN A 48 -11.86 -5.16 -13.87
C GLN A 48 -10.81 -6.28 -14.05
N GLN A 49 -9.61 -6.14 -13.47
CA GLN A 49 -8.62 -7.22 -13.38
C GLN A 49 -9.13 -8.42 -12.56
N ARG A 50 -9.82 -8.20 -11.43
CA ARG A 50 -10.36 -9.29 -10.62
C ARG A 50 -11.38 -10.16 -11.38
N GLN A 51 -12.21 -9.55 -12.22
CA GLN A 51 -13.23 -10.27 -12.98
C GLN A 51 -12.64 -11.09 -14.12
N ALA A 52 -11.56 -10.64 -14.76
CA ALA A 52 -10.87 -11.38 -15.83
C ALA A 52 -10.17 -12.65 -15.32
N HIS A 53 -9.71 -12.67 -14.06
CA HIS A 53 -9.02 -13.82 -13.46
C HIS A 53 -9.94 -14.83 -12.74
N THR A 54 -11.25 -14.57 -12.63
CA THR A 54 -12.19 -15.45 -11.89
C THR A 54 -12.75 -16.60 -12.75
N ALA A 55 -12.44 -16.65 -14.05
CA ALA A 55 -13.01 -17.64 -14.97
C ALA A 55 -12.25 -18.97 -15.07
N GLU A 56 -11.01 -19.06 -14.55
CA GLU A 56 -10.34 -20.35 -14.40
C GLU A 56 -10.70 -20.97 -13.06
N LYS A 57 -11.49 -22.04 -13.14
CA LYS A 57 -11.89 -22.94 -12.06
C LYS A 57 -10.69 -23.23 -11.15
N SER A 58 -10.63 -22.56 -10.00
CA SER A 58 -9.65 -22.75 -8.95
C SER A 58 -9.63 -24.23 -8.58
N GLN A 59 -8.65 -24.98 -9.10
CA GLN A 59 -8.24 -26.21 -8.45
C GLN A 59 -7.79 -25.79 -7.06
N GLU A 60 -8.26 -26.50 -6.03
CA GLU A 60 -7.89 -26.23 -4.65
C GLU A 60 -6.36 -26.40 -4.51
N ILE A 61 -5.62 -25.30 -4.64
CA ILE A 61 -4.16 -25.30 -4.54
C ILE A 61 -3.85 -25.56 -3.08
N LYS A 62 -3.21 -26.69 -2.80
CA LYS A 62 -2.73 -27.00 -1.45
C LYS A 62 -1.82 -25.87 -0.97
N PRO A 63 -2.00 -25.37 0.27
CA PRO A 63 -1.11 -24.37 0.84
C PRO A 63 0.35 -24.83 0.79
N LEU A 64 1.25 -23.91 0.44
CA LEU A 64 2.68 -24.17 0.49
C LEU A 64 3.13 -24.37 1.94
N GLU A 65 4.00 -25.34 2.15
CA GLU A 65 4.55 -25.68 3.47
C GLU A 65 5.95 -25.12 3.64
N THR A 66 6.36 -24.88 4.89
CA THR A 66 7.74 -24.48 5.17
C THR A 66 8.67 -25.66 4.95
N ILE A 67 9.69 -25.46 4.11
CA ILE A 67 10.68 -26.47 3.76
C ILE A 67 12.05 -25.94 4.14
N VAL A 68 12.87 -26.77 4.79
CA VAL A 68 14.30 -26.53 4.98
C VAL A 68 15.00 -27.88 4.81
N ASP A 69 15.78 -28.03 3.75
CA ASP A 69 16.60 -29.23 3.52
C ASP A 69 17.64 -29.35 4.66
N GLN A 70 17.49 -30.40 5.48
CA GLN A 70 18.35 -30.64 6.63
C GLN A 70 19.62 -31.43 6.28
N GLN A 71 19.72 -31.96 5.06
CA GLN A 71 20.87 -32.75 4.62
C GLN A 71 22.05 -31.85 4.26
N ASN A 72 21.79 -30.64 3.77
CA ASN A 72 22.83 -29.66 3.45
C ASN A 72 22.95 -28.57 4.54
N PRO A 73 24.08 -28.47 5.26
CA PRO A 73 24.25 -27.51 6.36
C PRO A 73 24.24 -26.04 5.91
N VAL A 74 24.35 -25.77 4.60
CA VAL A 74 24.23 -24.41 4.05
C VAL A 74 22.86 -23.80 4.37
N PHE A 75 21.77 -24.57 4.30
CA PHE A 75 20.43 -24.03 4.56
C PHE A 75 20.24 -23.60 6.02
N ASN A 76 20.81 -24.34 6.97
CA ASN A 76 20.85 -23.93 8.38
C ASN A 76 21.71 -22.67 8.61
N THR A 77 22.69 -22.42 7.73
CA THR A 77 23.52 -21.22 7.80
C THR A 77 22.78 -20.01 7.25
N ILE A 78 22.07 -20.17 6.13
CA ILE A 78 21.14 -19.16 5.59
C ILE A 78 20.09 -18.80 6.62
N ASP A 79 19.47 -19.81 7.25
CA ASP A 79 18.42 -19.61 8.24
C ASP A 79 18.90 -18.75 9.42
N ARG A 80 20.02 -19.16 10.03
CA ARG A 80 20.64 -18.42 11.14
C ARG A 80 21.04 -17.00 10.74
N TYR A 81 21.54 -16.81 9.52
CA TYR A 81 21.88 -15.47 9.04
C TYR A 81 20.64 -14.58 8.95
N LEU A 82 19.57 -15.05 8.32
CA LEU A 82 18.33 -14.29 8.16
C LEU A 82 17.69 -13.95 9.50
N GLU A 83 17.71 -14.87 10.46
CA GLU A 83 17.30 -14.60 11.84
C GLU A 83 18.20 -13.54 12.50
N SER A 84 19.52 -13.63 12.33
CA SER A 84 20.48 -12.71 12.96
C SER A 84 20.35 -11.27 12.48
N VAL A 85 20.00 -11.06 11.21
CA VAL A 85 19.78 -9.73 10.63
C VAL A 85 18.33 -9.26 10.76
N GLN A 86 17.50 -10.00 11.51
CA GLN A 86 16.09 -9.70 11.70
C GLN A 86 15.33 -9.52 10.38
N PHE A 87 15.66 -10.35 9.39
CA PHE A 87 15.01 -10.32 8.09
C PHE A 87 13.49 -10.45 8.24
N ASN A 88 12.75 -9.63 7.51
CA ASN A 88 11.29 -9.68 7.47
C ASN A 88 10.82 -9.83 6.03
N GLY A 89 10.40 -11.04 5.69
CA GLY A 89 10.05 -11.43 4.32
C GLY A 89 9.88 -12.94 4.21
N THR A 90 9.88 -13.46 2.98
CA THR A 90 9.83 -14.90 2.70
C THR A 90 10.91 -15.21 1.68
N ILE A 91 11.59 -16.35 1.82
CA ILE A 91 12.59 -16.82 0.86
C ILE A 91 12.12 -18.12 0.22
N ALA A 92 12.51 -18.32 -1.03
CA ALA A 92 12.46 -19.61 -1.71
C ALA A 92 13.82 -19.86 -2.38
N VAL A 93 14.43 -21.01 -2.09
CA VAL A 93 15.73 -21.42 -2.62
C VAL A 93 15.57 -22.71 -3.40
N PHE A 94 15.97 -22.67 -4.66
CA PHE A 94 15.97 -23.82 -5.56
C PHE A 94 17.40 -24.27 -5.83
N GLU A 95 17.64 -25.58 -5.74
CA GLU A 95 18.90 -26.21 -6.12
C GLU A 95 18.59 -27.27 -7.17
N ASN A 96 19.23 -27.16 -8.35
CA ASN A 96 18.99 -28.06 -9.49
C ASN A 96 17.50 -28.17 -9.85
N GLY A 97 16.76 -27.06 -9.80
CA GLY A 97 15.33 -27.00 -10.09
C GLY A 97 14.42 -27.57 -8.99
N HIS A 98 14.97 -28.07 -7.88
CA HIS A 98 14.20 -28.59 -6.75
C HIS A 98 14.12 -27.56 -5.65
N LEU A 99 12.94 -27.36 -5.07
CA LEU A 99 12.76 -26.51 -3.90
C LEU A 99 13.47 -27.13 -2.70
N LYS A 100 14.45 -26.40 -2.15
CA LYS A 100 15.26 -26.84 -1.01
C LYS A 100 14.99 -26.06 0.26
N MET A 101 14.54 -24.82 0.13
CA MET A 101 14.14 -24.00 1.26
C MET A 101 12.98 -23.10 0.87
N ASP A 102 11.94 -23.06 1.68
CA ASP A 102 10.82 -22.14 1.56
C ASP A 102 10.38 -21.76 2.98
N LYS A 103 10.67 -20.52 3.42
CA LYS A 103 10.45 -20.11 4.82
C LYS A 103 10.13 -18.62 4.91
N GLY A 104 9.13 -18.31 5.73
CA GLY A 104 8.75 -16.95 6.11
C GLY A 104 9.43 -16.50 7.41
N TYR A 105 9.81 -15.23 7.46
CA TYR A 105 10.43 -14.54 8.58
C TYR A 105 9.69 -13.26 8.90
N GLY A 106 9.54 -12.91 10.18
CA GLY A 106 8.84 -11.69 10.58
C GLY A 106 7.33 -11.72 10.29
N TYR A 107 6.77 -10.59 9.85
CA TYR A 107 5.34 -10.34 9.76
C TYR A 107 4.95 -9.85 8.36
N GLN A 108 3.88 -10.43 7.81
CA GLN A 108 3.21 -9.91 6.60
C GLN A 108 2.25 -8.76 6.96
N ASP A 109 1.71 -8.78 8.18
CA ASP A 109 0.81 -7.76 8.72
C ASP A 109 1.22 -7.55 10.19
N PHE A 110 1.85 -6.41 10.46
CA PHE A 110 2.32 -6.06 11.80
C PHE A 110 1.17 -5.81 12.77
N GLU A 111 0.13 -5.12 12.32
CA GLU A 111 -1.03 -4.74 13.14
C GLU A 111 -1.79 -5.98 13.62
N LYS A 112 -1.97 -6.95 12.73
CA LYS A 112 -2.63 -8.22 13.05
C LYS A 112 -1.68 -9.30 13.55
N GLN A 113 -0.39 -8.97 13.70
CA GLN A 113 0.67 -9.91 14.07
C GLN A 113 0.69 -11.17 13.18
N LYS A 114 0.29 -11.04 11.91
CA LYS A 114 0.25 -12.16 10.97
C LYS A 114 1.67 -12.41 10.46
N LYS A 115 2.19 -13.60 10.70
CA LYS A 115 3.53 -14.00 10.27
C LYS A 115 3.64 -14.14 8.75
N ASN A 116 4.83 -13.91 8.22
CA ASN A 116 5.14 -14.34 6.87
C ASN A 116 5.14 -15.86 6.78
N SER A 117 4.76 -16.38 5.61
CA SER A 117 4.80 -17.81 5.30
C SER A 117 5.13 -17.99 3.82
N PRO A 118 5.43 -19.21 3.37
CA PRO A 118 5.54 -19.55 1.94
C PRO A 118 4.38 -19.05 1.06
N ASN A 119 3.21 -18.81 1.65
CA ASN A 119 2.01 -18.34 0.96
C ASN A 119 1.87 -16.80 0.97
N THR A 120 2.82 -16.06 1.55
CA THR A 120 2.80 -14.59 1.52
C THR A 120 3.14 -14.12 0.11
N VAL A 121 2.26 -13.29 -0.47
CA VAL A 121 2.48 -12.64 -1.76
C VAL A 121 3.01 -11.22 -1.56
N TYR A 122 4.03 -10.86 -2.32
CA TYR A 122 4.66 -9.54 -2.30
C TYR A 122 4.34 -8.76 -3.58
N LEU A 123 4.26 -7.44 -3.48
CA LEU A 123 4.28 -6.54 -4.64
C LEU A 123 5.74 -6.46 -5.13
N ILE A 124 5.97 -6.80 -6.40
CA ILE A 124 7.29 -6.84 -7.04
C ILE A 124 7.40 -5.84 -8.20
#